data_AF-A0A2G5PR98-F1
#
_entry.id   AF-A0A2G5PR98-F1
#
_cell.length_a   1.000
_cell.length_b   1.000
_cell.length_c   1.000
_cell.angle_alpha   90.00
_cell.angle_beta   90.00
_cell.angle_gamma   90.00
#
_symmetry.space_group_name_H-M   'P 1'
#
loop_
_entity.id
_entity.type
_entity.pdbx_description
1 polymer ?
#
loop_
_entity_poly.entity_id
_entity_poly.type
_entity_poly.pdbx_seq_one_letter_code
_entity_poly.pdbx_strand_id
1 'polypeptide(L)'
;MKKQADEQIGVYWSFALWTVALGAVLMAAPDNWFGPSWSYFSQLPHNGFAMGVCCAGLGGLQALTLLQHACGRDLAYRVLAWLFFLAGFVYWTAGIILGAEGLLGHQGLMEAPFMLYAGAHQFSYSAALLTHARRKTDLDRWLSDEHEH
;
A
#
# COMPACT_ATOMS: atom_id res chain seq x y z
N MET A 1 10.78 21.99 9.96
CA MET A 1 9.94 21.53 8.83
C MET A 1 10.65 20.51 7.95
N LYS A 2 11.90 20.74 7.51
CA LYS A 2 12.65 19.79 6.64
C LYS A 2 12.79 18.38 7.24
N LYS A 3 13.24 18.28 8.49
CA LYS A 3 13.37 17.00 9.23
C LYS A 3 12.06 16.18 9.30
N GLN A 4 10.93 16.85 9.45
CA GLN A 4 9.62 16.20 9.58
C GLN A 4 9.07 15.70 8.23
N ALA A 5 9.42 16.38 7.14
CA ALA A 5 9.14 15.92 5.78
C ALA A 5 10.03 14.72 5.40
N ASP A 6 11.31 14.75 5.78
CA ASP A 6 12.25 13.65 5.53
C ASP A 6 11.85 12.38 6.31
N GLU A 7 11.41 12.53 7.57
CA GLU A 7 10.88 11.41 8.38
C GLU A 7 9.62 10.79 7.76
N GLN A 8 8.69 11.59 7.22
CA GLN A 8 7.49 11.08 6.55
C GLN A 8 7.81 10.31 5.27
N ILE A 9 8.78 10.79 4.48
CA ILE A 9 9.25 10.08 3.29
C ILE A 9 9.87 8.72 3.66
N GLY A 10 10.62 8.65 4.76
CA GLY A 10 11.17 7.40 5.29
C GLY A 10 10.11 6.35 5.65
N VAL A 11 8.97 6.80 6.20
CA VAL A 11 7.83 5.91 6.50
C VAL A 11 7.21 5.35 5.21
N TYR A 12 7.02 6.19 4.19
CA TYR A 12 6.48 5.74 2.90
C TYR A 12 7.39 4.71 2.22
N TRP A 13 8.72 4.91 2.28
CA TRP A 13 9.70 3.95 1.79
C TRP A 13 9.60 2.60 2.50
N SER A 14 9.50 2.64 3.83
CA SER A 14 9.44 1.43 4.64
C SER A 14 8.21 0.57 4.28
N PHE A 15 7.05 1.20 4.11
CA PHE A 15 5.84 0.49 3.70
C PHE A 15 5.87 0.02 2.23
N ALA A 16 6.44 0.79 1.31
CA ALA A 16 6.60 0.37 -0.08
C ALA A 16 7.50 -0.87 -0.18
N LEU A 17 8.67 -0.84 0.48
CA LEU A 17 9.60 -1.97 0.51
C LEU A 17 9.02 -3.18 1.22
N TRP A 18 8.31 -2.98 2.33
CA TRP A 18 7.61 -4.06 3.02
C TRP A 18 6.54 -4.71 2.12
N THR A 19 5.77 -3.91 1.38
CA THR A 19 4.75 -4.41 0.43
C THR A 19 5.40 -5.22 -0.69
N VAL A 20 6.55 -4.79 -1.22
CA VAL A 20 7.34 -5.55 -2.21
C VAL A 20 7.86 -6.86 -1.61
N ALA A 21 8.46 -6.81 -0.42
CA ALA A 21 9.03 -7.97 0.24
C ALA A 21 7.97 -9.02 0.55
N LEU A 22 6.81 -8.60 1.07
CA LEU A 22 5.67 -9.49 1.29
C LEU A 22 5.20 -10.09 -0.05
N GLY A 23 5.13 -9.29 -1.11
CA GLY A 23 4.76 -9.78 -2.43
C GLY A 23 5.71 -10.86 -2.95
N ALA A 24 7.01 -10.66 -2.80
CA ALA A 24 8.03 -11.64 -3.17
C ALA A 24 7.92 -12.92 -2.34
N VAL A 25 7.69 -12.80 -1.03
CA VAL A 25 7.47 -13.96 -0.15
C VAL A 25 6.22 -14.72 -0.57
N LEU A 26 5.11 -14.03 -0.86
CA LEU A 26 3.85 -14.65 -1.30
C LEU A 26 3.99 -15.38 -2.65
N MET A 27 4.81 -14.87 -3.56
CA MET A 27 5.12 -15.53 -4.83
C MET A 27 6.02 -16.75 -4.67
N ALA A 28 6.95 -16.71 -3.71
CA ALA A 28 7.86 -17.82 -3.41
C ALA A 28 7.28 -18.85 -2.42
N ALA A 29 6.15 -18.51 -1.78
CA ALA A 29 5.52 -19.36 -0.80
C ALA A 29 4.98 -20.64 -1.48
N PRO A 30 5.27 -21.83 -0.94
CA PRO A 30 4.70 -23.07 -1.45
C PRO A 30 3.18 -23.07 -1.27
N ASP A 31 2.48 -23.85 -2.10
CA ASP A 31 1.01 -23.83 -2.24
C ASP A 31 0.23 -24.06 -0.92
N ASN A 32 0.89 -24.51 0.14
CA ASN A 32 0.29 -24.82 1.45
C ASN A 32 0.63 -23.80 2.55
N TRP A 33 1.44 -22.77 2.27
CA TRP A 33 2.03 -21.88 3.29
C TRP A 33 1.00 -20.95 3.94
N PHE A 34 -0.07 -20.58 3.23
CA PHE A 34 -1.17 -19.74 3.74
C PHE A 34 -2.43 -20.54 4.11
N GLY A 35 -2.24 -21.84 4.39
CA GLY A 35 -3.25 -22.71 4.98
C GLY A 35 -4.33 -23.26 4.02
N PRO A 36 -5.09 -24.27 4.46
CA PRO A 36 -6.13 -24.96 3.69
C PRO A 36 -7.36 -24.09 3.35
N SER A 37 -7.37 -22.79 3.67
CA SER A 37 -8.48 -21.88 3.37
C SER A 37 -8.50 -21.41 1.91
N TRP A 38 -7.35 -21.41 1.21
CA TRP A 38 -7.29 -20.97 -0.19
C TRP A 38 -7.71 -22.06 -1.20
N SER A 39 -7.73 -23.33 -0.78
CA SER A 39 -8.13 -24.46 -1.63
C SER A 39 -9.63 -24.52 -1.92
N TYR A 40 -10.46 -23.77 -1.19
CA TYR A 40 -11.93 -23.74 -1.38
C TYR A 40 -12.40 -22.69 -2.39
N PHE A 41 -11.55 -21.72 -2.74
CA PHE A 41 -11.80 -20.79 -3.84
C PHE A 41 -11.29 -21.37 -5.15
N SER A 42 -11.97 -22.39 -5.67
CA SER A 42 -11.61 -23.11 -6.90
C SER A 42 -11.47 -22.24 -8.16
N GLN A 43 -11.88 -20.98 -8.10
CA GLN A 43 -11.82 -20.00 -9.19
C GLN A 43 -10.75 -18.91 -9.01
N LEU A 44 -10.11 -18.79 -7.84
CA LEU A 44 -9.05 -17.80 -7.57
C LEU A 44 -7.71 -18.53 -7.52
N PRO A 45 -6.62 -18.06 -8.16
CA PRO A 45 -5.33 -18.76 -8.17
C PRO A 45 -4.92 -19.20 -6.76
N HIS A 46 -4.74 -20.51 -6.55
CA HIS A 46 -4.77 -21.19 -5.23
C HIS A 46 -3.50 -21.01 -4.41
N ASN A 47 -2.70 -20.04 -4.78
CA ASN A 47 -1.42 -19.73 -4.23
C ASN A 47 -1.41 -18.24 -4.00
N GLY A 48 -0.85 -17.83 -2.85
CA GLY A 48 -0.59 -16.43 -2.52
C GLY A 48 0.12 -15.66 -3.65
N PHE A 49 0.65 -16.35 -4.66
CA PHE A 49 1.18 -15.84 -5.92
C PHE A 49 0.40 -14.67 -6.53
N ALA A 50 -0.91 -14.79 -6.77
CA ALA A 50 -1.65 -13.69 -7.42
C ALA A 50 -1.69 -12.42 -6.56
N MET A 51 -1.95 -12.61 -5.26
CA MET A 51 -1.83 -11.53 -4.27
C MET A 51 -0.39 -11.00 -4.18
N GLY A 52 0.60 -11.88 -4.31
CA GLY A 52 2.02 -11.57 -4.29
C GLY A 52 2.44 -10.72 -5.46
N VAL A 53 1.95 -11.02 -6.67
CA VAL A 53 2.12 -10.19 -7.87
C VAL A 53 1.47 -8.82 -7.67
N CYS A 54 0.25 -8.77 -7.13
CA CYS A 54 -0.40 -7.49 -6.82
C CYS A 54 0.40 -6.65 -5.81
N CYS A 55 0.86 -7.27 -4.71
CA CYS A 55 1.66 -6.58 -3.69
C CYS A 55 3.01 -6.12 -4.25
N ALA A 56 3.73 -6.99 -4.95
CA ALA A 56 5.02 -6.66 -5.55
C ALA A 56 4.89 -5.56 -6.62
N GLY A 57 3.84 -5.61 -7.44
CA GLY A 57 3.54 -4.59 -8.44
C GLY A 57 3.22 -3.24 -7.80
N LEU A 58 2.29 -3.21 -6.84
CA LEU A 58 1.88 -1.97 -6.17
C LEU A 58 3.00 -1.37 -5.33
N GLY A 59 3.68 -2.19 -4.51
CA GLY A 59 4.84 -1.75 -3.73
C GLY A 59 5.98 -1.29 -4.63
N GLY A 60 6.19 -1.95 -5.77
CA GLY A 60 7.19 -1.57 -6.76
C GLY A 60 6.87 -0.21 -7.38
N LEU A 61 5.62 0.04 -7.76
CA LEU A 61 5.18 1.34 -8.27
C LEU A 61 5.31 2.44 -7.21
N GLN A 62 4.97 2.17 -5.94
CA GLN A 62 5.18 3.10 -4.83
C GLN A 62 6.67 3.44 -4.69
N ALA A 63 7.55 2.42 -4.64
CA ALA A 63 8.99 2.59 -4.55
C ALA A 63 9.56 3.35 -5.75
N LEU A 64 9.08 3.08 -6.97
CA LEU A 64 9.49 3.80 -8.18
C LEU A 64 9.12 5.29 -8.10
N THR A 65 7.91 5.63 -7.65
CA THR A 65 7.52 7.04 -7.49
C THR A 65 8.35 7.77 -6.43
N LEU A 66 8.72 7.08 -5.35
CA LEU A 66 9.62 7.62 -4.32
C LEU A 66 11.06 7.75 -4.83
N LEU A 67 11.54 6.80 -5.64
CA LEU A 67 12.86 6.83 -6.26
C LEU A 67 12.98 8.00 -7.24
N GLN A 68 11.96 8.23 -8.07
CA GLN A 68 11.93 9.38 -8.98
C GLN A 68 12.08 10.71 -8.23
N HIS A 69 11.47 10.81 -7.04
CA HIS A 69 11.65 11.98 -6.19
C HIS A 69 13.07 12.09 -5.62
N ALA A 70 13.64 10.98 -5.15
CA ALA A 70 15.02 10.93 -4.68
C ALA A 70 16.03 11.32 -5.78
N CYS A 71 15.72 11.05 -7.05
CA CYS A 71 16.51 11.46 -8.21
C CYS A 71 16.30 12.94 -8.64
N GLY A 72 15.60 13.74 -7.84
CA GLY A 72 15.44 15.18 -8.08
C GLY A 72 14.21 15.58 -8.89
N ARG A 73 13.26 14.67 -9.14
CA ARG A 73 11.96 15.04 -9.71
C ARG A 73 10.98 15.47 -8.61
N ASP A 74 9.99 16.27 -8.99
CA ASP A 74 8.88 16.58 -8.09
C ASP A 74 8.11 15.33 -7.69
N LEU A 75 7.84 15.19 -6.39
CA LEU A 75 7.05 14.08 -5.89
C LEU A 75 5.59 14.21 -6.35
N ALA A 76 5.11 13.22 -7.10
CA ALA A 76 3.72 13.14 -7.53
C ALA A 76 2.82 12.65 -6.39
N TYR A 77 2.59 13.49 -5.38
CA TYR A 77 1.83 13.16 -4.16
C TYR A 77 0.48 12.50 -4.43
N ARG A 78 -0.26 12.95 -5.45
CA ARG A 78 -1.57 12.36 -5.82
C ARG A 78 -1.44 10.94 -6.35
N VAL A 79 -0.44 10.68 -7.18
CA VAL A 79 -0.19 9.34 -7.74
C VAL A 79 0.22 8.40 -6.62
N LEU A 80 1.17 8.82 -5.78
CA LEU A 80 1.61 8.05 -4.64
C LEU A 80 0.44 7.74 -3.68
N ALA A 81 -0.44 8.72 -3.43
CA ALA A 81 -1.63 8.52 -2.60
C ALA A 81 -2.59 7.45 -3.17
N TRP A 82 -2.82 7.45 -4.49
CA TRP A 82 -3.66 6.43 -5.13
C TRP A 82 -3.02 5.05 -5.07
N LEU A 83 -1.70 4.96 -5.21
CA LEU A 83 -0.98 3.70 -5.07
C LEU A 83 -1.06 3.15 -3.65
N PHE A 84 -0.94 4.00 -2.62
CA PHE A 84 -1.18 3.62 -1.22
C PHE A 84 -2.64 3.22 -0.98
N PHE A 85 -3.60 3.93 -1.57
CA PHE A 85 -5.02 3.56 -1.46
C PHE A 85 -5.29 2.18 -2.06
N LEU A 86 -4.79 1.92 -3.27
CA LEU A 86 -5.03 0.67 -3.98
C LEU A 86 -4.38 -0.51 -3.25
N ALA A 87 -3.15 -0.35 -2.75
CA ALA A 87 -2.52 -1.36 -1.89
C ALA A 87 -3.32 -1.59 -0.61
N GLY A 88 -3.77 -0.50 0.05
CA GLY A 88 -4.64 -0.58 1.23
C GLY A 88 -5.93 -1.35 0.96
N PHE A 89 -6.55 -1.13 -0.19
CA PHE A 89 -7.76 -1.84 -0.62
C PHE A 89 -7.51 -3.33 -0.83
N VAL A 90 -6.39 -3.71 -1.45
CA VAL A 90 -6.01 -5.13 -1.61
C VAL A 90 -5.83 -5.80 -0.26
N TYR A 91 -5.10 -5.18 0.67
CA TYR A 91 -4.91 -5.72 2.02
C TYR A 91 -6.21 -5.79 2.81
N TRP A 92 -7.05 -4.77 2.71
CA TRP A 92 -8.34 -4.71 3.42
C TRP A 92 -9.29 -5.81 2.95
N THR A 93 -9.42 -5.99 1.63
CA THR A 93 -10.27 -7.03 1.04
C THR A 93 -9.74 -8.43 1.38
N ALA A 94 -8.44 -8.67 1.28
CA ALA A 94 -7.82 -9.92 1.70
C ALA A 94 -8.08 -10.21 3.20
N GLY A 95 -7.95 -9.20 4.05
CA GLY A 95 -8.23 -9.32 5.48
C GLY A 95 -9.69 -9.65 5.81
N ILE A 96 -10.66 -9.03 5.11
CA ILE A 96 -12.08 -9.37 5.26
C ILE A 96 -12.35 -10.82 4.85
N ILE A 97 -11.80 -11.25 3.71
CA ILE A 97 -11.99 -12.62 3.20
C ILE A 97 -11.44 -13.63 4.19
N LEU A 98 -10.19 -13.47 4.63
CA LEU A 98 -9.56 -14.35 5.63
C LEU A 98 -10.31 -14.34 6.96
N GLY A 99 -10.86 -13.19 7.37
CA GLY A 99 -11.65 -13.06 8.59
C GLY A 99 -12.97 -13.82 8.52
N ALA A 100 -13.68 -13.71 7.39
CA ALA A 100 -14.91 -14.44 7.14
C ALA A 100 -14.67 -15.97 7.15
N GLU A 101 -13.61 -16.43 6.48
CA GLU A 101 -13.20 -17.83 6.49
C GLU A 101 -12.82 -18.31 7.89
N GLY A 102 -12.12 -17.47 8.65
CA GLY A 102 -11.77 -17.77 10.04
C GLY A 102 -12.99 -17.96 10.95
N LEU A 103 -14.03 -17.14 10.78
CA LEU A 103 -15.29 -17.29 11.49
C LEU A 103 -16.04 -18.58 11.14
N LEU A 104 -15.83 -19.12 9.94
CA LEU A 104 -16.37 -20.41 9.50
C LEU A 104 -15.57 -21.62 10.03
N GLY A 105 -14.55 -21.40 10.87
CA GLY A 105 -13.76 -22.45 11.51
C GLY A 105 -12.42 -22.74 10.84
N HIS A 106 -11.98 -21.90 9.90
CA HIS A 106 -10.70 -22.05 9.21
C HIS A 106 -9.56 -21.28 9.91
N GLN A 107 -8.31 -21.51 9.48
CA GLN A 107 -7.12 -20.88 10.06
C GLN A 107 -6.94 -19.39 9.70
N GLY A 108 -7.83 -18.81 8.85
CA GLY A 108 -7.73 -17.42 8.39
C GLY A 108 -7.85 -16.34 9.48
N LEU A 109 -8.35 -16.69 10.67
CA LEU A 109 -8.56 -15.74 11.77
C LEU A 109 -7.25 -15.15 12.32
N MET A 110 -6.12 -15.85 12.17
CA MET A 110 -4.82 -15.36 12.65
C MET A 110 -4.20 -14.32 11.72
N GLU A 111 -4.44 -14.43 10.41
CA GLU A 111 -3.82 -13.59 9.38
C GLU A 111 -4.67 -12.36 9.03
N ALA A 112 -5.99 -12.49 9.15
CA ALA A 112 -6.94 -11.42 8.88
C ALA A 112 -6.63 -10.10 9.59
N PRO A 113 -6.31 -10.06 10.91
CA PRO A 113 -6.00 -8.81 11.59
C PRO A 113 -4.75 -8.11 11.05
N PHE A 114 -3.75 -8.88 10.64
CA PHE A 114 -2.52 -8.36 10.07
C PHE A 114 -2.76 -7.70 8.72
N MET A 115 -3.52 -8.36 7.84
CA MET A 115 -3.91 -7.82 6.54
C MET A 115 -4.78 -6.56 6.70
N LEU A 116 -5.78 -6.58 7.59
CA LEU A 116 -6.61 -5.41 7.88
C LEU A 116 -5.79 -4.23 8.43
N TYR A 117 -4.85 -4.50 9.34
CA TYR A 117 -3.96 -3.49 9.91
C TYR A 117 -3.05 -2.86 8.85
N ALA A 118 -2.42 -3.69 7.99
CA ALA A 118 -1.64 -3.21 6.86
C ALA A 118 -2.48 -2.34 5.91
N GLY A 119 -3.72 -2.76 5.64
CA GLY A 119 -4.67 -2.01 4.84
C GLY A 119 -5.03 -0.64 5.43
N ALA A 120 -5.34 -0.59 6.73
CA ALA A 120 -5.66 0.64 7.43
C ALA A 120 -4.51 1.67 7.42
N HIS A 121 -3.27 1.20 7.58
CA HIS A 121 -2.09 2.05 7.50
C HIS A 121 -1.91 2.64 6.10
N GLN A 122 -2.04 1.81 5.06
CA GLN A 122 -1.96 2.26 3.67
C GLN A 122 -3.04 3.30 3.34
N PHE A 123 -4.27 3.14 3.84
CA PHE A 123 -5.31 4.17 3.71
C PHE A 123 -4.96 5.47 4.45
N SER A 124 -4.39 5.37 5.64
CA SER A 124 -3.97 6.54 6.42
C SER A 124 -2.89 7.34 5.69
N TYR A 125 -1.92 6.65 5.07
CA TYR A 125 -0.90 7.30 4.25
C TYR A 125 -1.48 7.94 2.99
N SER A 126 -2.42 7.27 2.34
CA SER A 126 -3.14 7.86 1.20
C SER A 126 -3.84 9.17 1.58
N ALA A 127 -4.59 9.18 2.68
CA ALA A 127 -5.28 10.37 3.16
C ALA A 127 -4.30 11.50 3.52
N ALA A 128 -3.18 11.18 4.17
CA ALA A 128 -2.14 12.14 4.48
C ALA A 128 -1.53 12.75 3.20
N LEU A 129 -1.18 11.92 2.21
CA LEU A 129 -0.61 12.36 0.94
C LEU A 129 -1.59 13.22 0.12
N LEU A 130 -2.89 12.89 0.10
CA LEU A 130 -3.90 13.73 -0.55
C LEU A 130 -4.04 15.09 0.14
N THR A 131 -3.97 15.12 1.47
CA THR A 131 -4.03 16.37 2.23
C THR A 131 -2.79 17.23 1.96
N HIS A 132 -1.61 16.63 1.86
CA HIS A 132 -0.40 17.33 1.45
C HIS A 132 -0.47 17.85 0.01
N ALA A 133 -0.98 17.04 -0.92
CA ALA A 133 -1.16 17.45 -2.32
C ALA A 133 -2.07 18.68 -2.44
N ARG A 134 -3.19 18.72 -1.71
CA ARG A 134 -4.11 19.86 -1.69
C ARG A 134 -3.43 21.12 -1.16
N ARG A 135 -2.78 21.04 0.00
CA ARG A 135 -2.05 22.16 0.60
C ARG A 135 -0.97 22.72 -0.32
N LYS A 136 -0.24 21.86 -1.04
CA LYS A 136 0.75 22.31 -2.03
C LYS A 136 0.09 23.09 -3.17
N THR A 137 -1.00 22.57 -3.75
CA THR A 137 -1.75 23.26 -4.81
C THR A 137 -2.27 24.63 -4.36
N ASP A 138 -2.80 24.74 -3.14
CA ASP A 138 -3.32 26.01 -2.62
C ASP A 138 -2.19 27.03 -2.40
N LEU A 139 -1.02 26.58 -1.91
CA LEU A 139 0.15 27.43 -1.72
C LEU A 139 0.73 27.91 -3.06
N ASP A 140 0.86 27.02 -4.04
CA ASP A 140 1.37 27.35 -5.37
C ASP A 140 0.49 28.43 -6.04
N ARG A 141 -0.83 28.33 -5.84
CA ARG A 141 -1.80 29.33 -6.31
C ARG A 141 -1.66 30.67 -5.59
N TRP A 142 -1.49 30.66 -4.27
CA TRP A 142 -1.31 31.89 -3.51
C TRP A 142 -0.03 32.63 -3.92
N LEU A 143 1.06 31.90 -4.14
CA LEU A 143 2.32 32.46 -4.61
C LEU A 143 2.22 33.03 -6.03
N SER A 144 1.44 32.43 -6.93
CA SER A 144 1.21 33.00 -8.26
C SER A 144 0.44 34.31 -8.19
N ASP A 145 -0.56 34.39 -7.32
CA ASP A 145 -1.38 35.59 -7.15
C ASP A 145 -0.58 36.77 -6.55
N GLU A 146 0.39 36.51 -5.66
CA GLU A 146 1.30 37.54 -5.13
C GLU A 146 2.29 38.11 -6.17
N HIS A 147 2.64 37.36 -7.21
CA HIS A 147 3.58 37.84 -8.24
C HIS A 147 2.89 38.69 -9.32
N GLU A 148 1.56 38.74 -9.35
CA GLU A 148 0.78 39.57 -10.28
C GLU A 148 0.45 40.99 -9.73
N HIS A 149 0.85 41.30 -8.49
CA HIS A 149 0.62 42.58 -7.80
C HIS A 149 1.92 43.29 -7.42
#